data_AF-A0A924J1K6-F1
#
_entry.id   AF-A0A924J1K6-F1
#
_cell.length_a   1.000
_cell.length_b   1.000
_cell.length_c   1.000
_cell.angle_alpha   90.00
_cell.angle_beta   90.00
_cell.angle_gamma   90.00
#
_symmetry.space_group_name_H-M   'P 1'
#
loop_
_entity.id
_entity.type
_entity.pdbx_description
1 polymer ?
#
loop_
_entity_poly.entity_id
_entity_poly.type
_entity_poly.pdbx_seq_one_letter_code
_entity_poly.pdbx_strand_id
1 'polypeptide(L)'
;MKIAHVSDFYLPRLGGIETHVSDLANLQRAQGHDVQVITSTPGAERPYVRRVTQAFRRPRALHPLAVRAGIGTLRDLDVDVIHAHLGVASPLGFFLARAAARDGIPTLVTVHSMWAGVGPILSTMDALGGWSTLPITWSAVSEAAAAPVRRLLPPGTQIRVLANGIDQDR
;
A
#
# COMPACT_ATOMS: atom_id res chain seq x y z
N MET A 1 -2.75 14.73 -11.38
CA MET A 1 -2.30 14.45 -10.01
C MET A 1 -1.12 13.50 -10.07
N LYS A 2 -0.19 13.64 -9.14
CA LYS A 2 0.91 12.72 -8.85
C LYS A 2 0.44 11.69 -7.81
N ILE A 3 0.38 10.41 -8.18
CA ILE A 3 -0.19 9.34 -7.36
C ILE A 3 0.89 8.29 -7.10
N ALA A 4 1.16 7.99 -5.83
CA ALA A 4 1.99 6.84 -5.45
C ALA A 4 1.12 5.65 -5.03
N HIS A 5 1.11 4.58 -5.83
CA HIS A 5 0.66 3.27 -5.33
C HIS A 5 1.80 2.58 -4.60
N VAL A 6 1.52 2.00 -3.43
CA VAL A 6 2.51 1.22 -2.68
C VAL A 6 2.00 -0.20 -2.46
N SER A 7 2.80 -1.17 -2.89
CA SER A 7 2.52 -2.59 -2.69
C SER A 7 3.81 -3.37 -2.53
N ASP A 8 3.94 -4.13 -1.45
CA ASP A 8 5.10 -5.00 -1.19
C ASP A 8 5.31 -5.99 -2.34
N PHE A 9 4.20 -6.48 -2.88
CA PHE A 9 4.16 -7.44 -3.97
C PHE A 9 3.61 -6.80 -5.25
N TYR A 10 4.31 -7.03 -6.37
CA TYR A 10 3.95 -6.47 -7.66
C TYR A 10 4.44 -7.39 -8.79
N LEU A 11 4.00 -7.13 -10.03
CA LEU A 11 4.42 -7.88 -11.22
C LEU A 11 5.96 -7.99 -11.31
N PRO A 12 6.49 -9.15 -11.76
CA PRO A 12 5.81 -10.25 -12.46
C PRO A 12 5.17 -11.32 -11.56
N ARG A 13 5.23 -11.16 -10.22
CA ARG A 13 4.49 -12.06 -9.33
C ARG A 13 3.00 -11.92 -9.63
N LEU A 14 2.35 -13.02 -9.94
CA LEU A 14 0.92 -13.04 -10.24
C LEU A 14 0.13 -13.30 -8.96
N GLY A 15 -0.84 -12.42 -8.72
CA GLY A 15 -1.76 -12.45 -7.59
C GLY A 15 -2.79 -11.34 -7.73
N GLY A 16 -3.86 -11.41 -6.94
CA GLY A 16 -4.99 -10.48 -7.06
C GLY A 16 -4.60 -9.02 -6.79
N ILE A 17 -3.72 -8.78 -5.82
CA ILE A 17 -3.25 -7.42 -5.49
C ILE A 17 -2.37 -6.89 -6.63
N GLU A 18 -1.43 -7.71 -7.09
CA GLU A 18 -0.46 -7.34 -8.11
C GLU A 18 -1.13 -6.92 -9.41
N THR A 19 -2.12 -7.72 -9.87
CA THR A 19 -2.91 -7.40 -11.07
C THR A 19 -3.78 -6.16 -10.84
N HIS A 20 -4.51 -6.10 -9.72
CA HIS A 20 -5.37 -4.96 -9.40
C HIS A 20 -4.61 -3.62 -9.37
N VAL A 21 -3.45 -3.58 -8.69
CA VAL A 21 -2.63 -2.36 -8.61
C VAL A 21 -2.07 -2.00 -9.99
N SER A 22 -1.66 -2.98 -10.78
CA SER A 22 -1.18 -2.75 -12.14
C SER A 22 -2.27 -2.14 -13.02
N ASP A 23 -3.47 -2.70 -13.00
CA ASP A 23 -4.58 -2.25 -13.83
C ASP A 23 -5.07 -0.87 -13.40
N LEU A 24 -5.24 -0.63 -12.09
CA LEU A 24 -5.61 0.67 -11.56
C LEU A 24 -4.58 1.76 -11.94
N ALA A 25 -3.29 1.47 -11.78
CA ALA A 25 -2.23 2.41 -12.14
C ALA A 25 -2.26 2.73 -13.64
N ASN A 26 -2.47 1.73 -14.50
CA ASN A 26 -2.55 1.95 -15.95
C ASN A 26 -3.78 2.78 -16.33
N LEU A 27 -4.95 2.52 -15.74
CA LEU A 27 -6.18 3.27 -15.98
C LEU A 27 -6.03 4.73 -15.56
N GLN A 28 -5.47 5.00 -14.38
CA GLN A 28 -5.20 6.37 -13.92
C GLN A 28 -4.18 7.08 -14.83
N ARG A 29 -3.16 6.38 -15.32
CA ARG A 29 -2.22 6.95 -16.30
C ARG A 29 -2.90 7.28 -17.62
N ALA A 30 -3.80 6.42 -18.10
CA ALA A 30 -4.59 6.69 -19.29
C ALA A 30 -5.53 7.90 -19.13
N GLN A 31 -5.93 8.20 -17.89
CA GLN A 31 -6.66 9.41 -17.53
C GLN A 31 -5.77 10.66 -17.34
N GLY A 32 -4.46 10.56 -17.58
CA GLY A 32 -3.51 11.68 -17.51
C GLY A 32 -2.90 11.95 -16.13
N HIS A 33 -3.05 11.03 -15.17
CA HIS A 33 -2.36 11.14 -13.88
C HIS A 33 -0.89 10.70 -13.99
N ASP A 34 -0.01 11.36 -13.24
CA ASP A 34 1.39 10.90 -13.07
C ASP A 34 1.42 9.85 -11.96
N VAL A 35 1.33 8.58 -12.36
CA VAL A 35 1.26 7.47 -11.41
C VAL A 35 2.62 6.80 -11.31
N GLN A 36 3.06 6.55 -10.07
CA GLN A 36 4.24 5.78 -9.72
C GLN A 36 3.84 4.62 -8.80
N VAL A 37 4.41 3.43 -9.03
CA VAL A 37 4.25 2.27 -8.16
C VAL A 37 5.54 2.07 -7.38
N ILE A 38 5.50 2.18 -6.05
CA ILE A 38 6.62 1.85 -5.17
C ILE A 38 6.42 0.41 -4.68
N THR A 39 7.41 -0.44 -4.96
CA THR A 39 7.36 -1.86 -4.58
C THR A 39 8.70 -2.38 -4.12
N SER A 40 8.66 -3.36 -3.23
CA SER A 40 9.84 -4.12 -2.80
C SER A 40 10.08 -5.38 -3.63
N THR A 41 9.16 -5.73 -4.52
CA THR A 41 9.35 -6.88 -5.41
C THR A 41 10.41 -6.58 -6.47
N PRO A 42 11.51 -7.37 -6.53
CA PRO A 42 12.49 -7.25 -7.60
C PRO A 42 11.88 -7.65 -8.94
N GLY A 43 12.41 -7.11 -10.04
CA GLY A 43 11.91 -7.45 -11.37
C GLY A 43 12.39 -6.48 -12.44
N ALA A 44 11.89 -6.66 -13.66
CA ALA A 44 12.24 -5.80 -14.78
C ALA A 44 11.90 -4.32 -14.48
N GLU A 45 12.77 -3.44 -14.95
CA GLU A 45 12.57 -2.00 -14.88
C GLU A 45 11.37 -1.58 -15.72
N ARG A 46 10.60 -0.64 -15.18
CA ARG A 46 9.48 0.00 -15.88
C ARG A 46 9.48 1.48 -15.52
N PRO A 47 9.16 2.40 -16.46
CA PRO A 47 9.30 3.83 -16.23
C PRO A 47 8.55 4.37 -15.00
N TYR A 48 7.42 3.75 -14.66
CA TYR A 48 6.52 4.17 -13.57
C TYR A 48 6.57 3.23 -12.36
N VAL A 49 7.56 2.35 -12.26
CA VAL A 49 7.70 1.41 -11.14
C VAL A 49 9.05 1.64 -10.46
N ARG A 50 9.02 1.97 -9.18
CA ARG A 50 10.19 2.15 -8.31
C ARG A 50 10.38 0.89 -7.46
N ARG A 51 11.38 0.08 -7.83
CA ARG A 51 11.72 -1.16 -7.12
C ARG A 51 12.79 -0.90 -6.06
N VAL A 52 12.36 -0.61 -4.84
CA VAL A 52 13.21 -0.08 -3.77
C VAL A 52 14.26 -1.04 -3.24
N THR A 53 14.16 -2.33 -3.60
CA THR A 53 15.11 -3.38 -3.22
C THR A 53 16.06 -3.79 -4.34
N GLN A 54 15.84 -3.32 -5.57
CA GLN A 54 16.53 -3.80 -6.78
C GLN A 54 18.05 -3.65 -6.70
N ALA A 55 18.53 -2.55 -6.09
CA ALA A 55 19.96 -2.27 -5.93
C ALA A 55 20.62 -3.01 -4.75
N PHE A 56 19.86 -3.79 -3.97
CA PHE A 56 20.41 -4.51 -2.83
C PHE A 56 21.12 -5.80 -3.25
N ARG A 57 22.17 -6.19 -2.50
CA ARG A 57 22.94 -7.42 -2.76
C ARG A 57 22.09 -8.70 -2.83
N ARG A 58 20.98 -8.75 -2.08
CA ARG A 58 20.03 -9.87 -2.06
C ARG A 58 18.60 -9.32 -2.14
N PRO A 59 18.13 -8.97 -3.34
CA PRO A 59 16.85 -8.31 -3.52
C PRO A 59 15.70 -9.29 -3.24
N ARG A 60 14.71 -8.88 -2.45
CA ARG A 60 13.52 -9.68 -2.11
C ARG A 60 12.39 -8.78 -1.65
N ALA A 61 11.14 -9.24 -1.82
CA ALA A 61 9.95 -8.47 -1.43
C ALA A 61 9.94 -8.09 0.06
N LEU A 62 10.26 -9.03 0.96
CA LEU A 62 10.32 -8.75 2.40
C LEU A 62 11.75 -8.46 2.85
N HIS A 63 12.34 -7.39 2.32
CA HIS A 63 13.69 -6.95 2.71
C HIS A 63 13.63 -5.96 3.89
N PRO A 64 14.42 -6.14 4.97
CA PRO A 64 14.36 -5.26 6.16
C PRO A 64 14.61 -3.78 5.86
N LEU A 65 15.47 -3.48 4.89
CA LEU A 65 15.78 -2.11 4.46
C LEU A 65 14.82 -1.54 3.42
N ALA A 66 13.82 -2.31 2.96
CA ALA A 66 12.88 -1.85 1.93
C ALA A 66 12.09 -0.63 2.42
N VAL A 67 11.68 -0.60 3.68
CA VAL A 67 10.95 0.53 4.28
C VAL A 67 11.77 1.81 4.23
N ARG A 68 13.05 1.74 4.63
CA ARG A 68 13.94 2.92 4.62
C ARG A 68 14.15 3.45 3.21
N ALA A 69 14.42 2.56 2.25
CA ALA A 69 14.58 2.95 0.86
C ALA A 69 13.27 3.51 0.27
N GLY A 70 12.13 2.88 0.58
CA GLY A 70 10.83 3.33 0.12
C GLY A 70 10.39 4.68 0.67
N ILE A 71 10.70 5.01 1.92
CA ILE A 71 10.46 6.36 2.47
C ILE A 71 11.30 7.41 1.73
N GLY A 72 12.57 7.09 1.42
CA GLY A 72 13.42 7.97 0.60
C GLY A 72 12.80 8.21 -0.77
N THR A 73 12.47 7.12 -1.48
CA THR A 73 11.81 7.18 -2.79
C THR A 73 10.50 7.97 -2.74
N LEU A 74 9.66 7.77 -1.71
CA LEU A 74 8.39 8.50 -1.59
C LEU A 74 8.61 10.01 -1.48
N ARG A 75 9.62 10.44 -0.70
CA ARG A 75 9.95 11.86 -0.52
C ARG A 75 10.53 12.49 -1.78
N ASP A 76 11.30 11.72 -2.55
CA ASP A 76 11.85 12.19 -3.83
C ASP A 76 10.78 12.38 -4.91
N LEU A 77 9.66 11.64 -4.82
CA LEU A 77 8.59 11.70 -5.82
C LEU A 77 7.65 12.90 -5.68
N ASP A 78 7.61 13.56 -4.52
CA ASP A 78 6.75 14.74 -4.27
C ASP A 78 5.31 14.53 -4.75
N VAL A 79 4.61 13.55 -4.17
CA VAL A 79 3.29 13.10 -4.63
C VAL A 79 2.13 13.85 -3.97
N ASP A 80 1.02 13.99 -4.70
CA ASP A 80 -0.21 14.61 -4.20
C ASP A 80 -0.98 13.66 -3.26
N VAL A 81 -0.87 12.35 -3.50
CA VAL A 81 -1.59 11.32 -2.75
C VAL A 81 -0.85 9.98 -2.80
N ILE A 82 -0.93 9.23 -1.71
CA ILE A 82 -0.47 7.84 -1.63
C ILE A 82 -1.68 6.89 -1.48
N HIS A 83 -1.63 5.78 -2.19
CA HIS A 83 -2.56 4.66 -2.03
C HIS A 83 -1.78 3.38 -1.73
N ALA A 84 -1.76 2.98 -0.45
CA ALA A 84 -1.10 1.77 -0.02
C ALA A 84 -2.06 0.57 -0.05
N HIS A 85 -1.58 -0.56 -0.55
CA HIS A 85 -2.32 -1.80 -0.67
C HIS A 85 -1.74 -2.84 0.27
N LEU A 86 -2.51 -3.24 1.28
CA LEU A 86 -2.04 -4.08 2.37
C LEU A 86 -2.63 -5.48 2.29
N GLY A 87 -1.75 -6.48 2.23
CA GLY A 87 -2.03 -7.87 2.56
C GLY A 87 -1.70 -8.19 4.03
N VAL A 88 -1.53 -9.47 4.34
CA VAL A 88 -1.10 -9.94 5.68
C VAL A 88 0.35 -9.53 5.97
N ALA A 89 1.22 -9.58 4.96
CA ALA A 89 2.64 -9.27 5.08
C ALA A 89 3.00 -8.06 4.20
N SER A 90 2.62 -6.86 4.66
CA SER A 90 2.84 -5.61 3.91
C SER A 90 3.59 -4.53 4.70
N PRO A 91 4.82 -4.82 5.21
CA PRO A 91 5.59 -3.83 5.95
C PRO A 91 5.90 -2.58 5.13
N LEU A 92 6.23 -2.70 3.82
CA LEU A 92 6.50 -1.55 2.97
C LEU A 92 5.25 -0.66 2.89
N GLY A 93 4.11 -1.23 2.49
CA GLY A 93 2.86 -0.47 2.37
C GLY A 93 2.46 0.20 3.68
N PHE A 94 2.52 -0.53 4.79
CA PHE A 94 2.10 -0.03 6.10
C PHE A 94 2.96 1.14 6.56
N PHE A 95 4.29 1.01 6.51
CA PHE A 95 5.19 2.04 7.01
C PHE A 95 5.29 3.25 6.08
N LEU A 96 5.15 3.08 4.76
CA LEU A 96 5.08 4.22 3.84
C LEU A 96 3.78 5.00 4.02
N ALA A 97 2.63 4.33 4.18
CA ALA A 97 1.37 5.01 4.50
C ALA A 97 1.46 5.78 5.82
N ARG A 98 2.02 5.16 6.86
CA ARG A 98 2.26 5.82 8.15
C ARG A 98 3.18 7.03 8.03
N ALA A 99 4.26 6.92 7.27
CA ALA A 99 5.20 8.03 7.05
C ALA A 99 4.53 9.17 6.27
N ALA A 100 3.84 8.86 5.18
CA ALA A 100 3.12 9.82 4.36
C ALA A 100 2.06 10.60 5.16
N ALA A 101 1.23 9.90 5.94
CA ALA A 101 0.21 10.53 6.77
C ALA A 101 0.79 11.44 7.86
N ARG A 102 2.00 11.12 8.37
CA ARG A 102 2.73 11.99 9.31
C ARG A 102 3.36 13.20 8.63
N ASP A 103 3.82 13.01 7.40
CA ASP A 103 4.38 14.08 6.56
C ASP A 103 3.25 14.96 5.95
N GLY A 104 1.98 14.70 6.28
CA GLY A 104 0.81 15.48 5.85
C GLY A 104 0.30 15.16 4.44
N ILE A 105 0.82 14.10 3.81
CA ILE A 105 0.41 13.67 2.48
C ILE A 105 -0.93 12.93 2.58
N PRO A 106 -1.95 13.30 1.78
CA PRO A 106 -3.20 12.56 1.68
C PRO A 106 -2.96 11.06 1.47
N THR A 107 -3.45 10.23 2.40
CA THR A 107 -3.13 8.81 2.47
C THR A 107 -4.38 7.95 2.47
N LEU A 108 -4.47 7.06 1.48
CA LEU A 108 -5.48 6.01 1.37
C LEU A 108 -4.83 4.65 1.61
N VAL A 109 -5.48 3.80 2.39
CA VAL A 109 -5.07 2.41 2.61
C VAL A 109 -6.20 1.47 2.22
N THR A 110 -5.94 0.53 1.29
CA THR A 110 -6.85 -0.59 1.00
C THR A 110 -6.30 -1.88 1.57
N VAL A 111 -7.08 -2.52 2.44
CA VAL A 111 -6.79 -3.86 2.98
C VAL A 111 -7.40 -4.93 2.08
N HIS A 112 -6.54 -5.78 1.52
CA HIS A 112 -6.87 -6.79 0.50
C HIS A 112 -7.03 -8.21 1.04
N SER A 113 -6.65 -8.45 2.29
CA SER A 113 -6.69 -9.78 2.89
C SER A 113 -7.14 -9.71 4.35
N MET A 114 -7.59 -10.85 4.87
CA MET A 114 -7.95 -10.97 6.28
C MET A 114 -6.72 -10.77 7.16
N TRP A 115 -6.72 -9.73 7.98
CA TRP A 115 -5.77 -9.54 9.07
C TRP A 115 -6.06 -10.47 10.27
N ALA A 116 -6.37 -11.73 9.99
CA ALA A 116 -6.60 -12.75 11.00
C ALA A 116 -5.27 -13.06 11.71
N GLY A 117 -5.25 -12.96 13.03
CA GLY A 117 -4.09 -13.31 13.87
C GLY A 117 -3.01 -12.22 14.02
N VAL A 118 -3.01 -11.16 13.20
CA VAL A 118 -2.03 -10.05 13.32
C VAL A 118 -2.49 -8.91 14.24
N GLY A 119 -3.71 -9.00 14.80
CA GLY A 119 -4.29 -7.98 15.68
C GLY A 119 -3.38 -7.57 16.84
N PRO A 120 -2.88 -8.50 17.68
CA PRO A 120 -2.01 -8.15 18.81
C PRO A 120 -0.73 -7.42 18.39
N ILE A 121 -0.14 -7.80 17.25
CA ILE A 121 1.05 -7.17 16.70
C ILE A 121 0.72 -5.72 16.32
N LEU A 122 -0.37 -5.52 15.59
CA LEU A 122 -0.79 -4.19 15.14
C LEU A 122 -1.21 -3.28 16.30
N SER A 123 -1.90 -3.81 17.32
CA SER A 123 -2.22 -3.06 18.54
C SER A 123 -0.97 -2.65 19.32
N THR A 124 0.03 -3.54 19.41
CA THR A 124 1.32 -3.21 20.05
C THR A 124 2.06 -2.13 19.25
N MET A 125 2.08 -2.25 17.91
CA MET A 125 2.65 -1.23 17.04
C MET A 125 1.90 0.11 17.15
N ASP A 126 0.60 0.07 17.45
CA ASP A 126 -0.20 1.28 17.68
C ASP A 126 0.14 1.95 19.00
N ALA A 127 0.21 1.17 20.09
CA ALA A 127 0.58 1.69 21.40
C ALA A 127 1.96 2.38 21.40
N LEU A 128 2.90 1.88 20.59
CA LEU A 128 4.25 2.47 20.45
C LEU A 128 4.31 3.59 19.40
N GLY A 129 3.42 3.54 18.40
CA GLY A 129 3.60 4.24 17.15
C GLY A 129 2.48 5.19 16.75
N GLY A 130 1.36 5.17 17.46
CA GLY A 130 0.15 5.96 17.22
C GLY A 130 -0.23 6.01 15.75
N TRP A 131 -0.37 4.85 15.10
CA TRP A 131 -0.67 4.80 13.67
C TRP A 131 -2.18 4.84 13.40
N SER A 132 -2.99 4.35 14.33
CA SER A 132 -4.45 4.23 14.18
C SER A 132 -5.16 5.60 14.20
N THR A 133 -4.54 6.61 14.81
CA THR A 133 -5.05 7.99 14.90
C THR A 133 -4.52 8.92 13.82
N LEU A 134 -3.65 8.43 12.92
CA LEU A 134 -3.17 9.22 11.79
C LEU A 134 -4.29 9.50 10.80
N PRO A 135 -4.21 10.61 10.04
CA PRO A 135 -5.23 10.99 9.06
C PRO A 135 -5.16 10.12 7.80
N ILE A 136 -5.48 8.83 7.97
CA ILE A 136 -5.51 7.82 6.92
C ILE A 136 -6.97 7.52 6.58
N THR A 137 -7.31 7.60 5.29
CA THR A 137 -8.58 7.06 4.80
C THR A 137 -8.45 5.55 4.64
N TRP A 138 -9.35 4.80 5.25
CA TRP A 138 -9.32 3.34 5.23
C TRP A 138 -10.38 2.77 4.28
N SER A 139 -9.98 1.80 3.48
CA SER A 139 -10.86 0.96 2.70
C SER A 139 -10.48 -0.52 2.80
N ALA A 140 -11.42 -1.38 2.44
CA ALA A 140 -11.22 -2.82 2.39
C ALA A 140 -11.95 -3.42 1.19
N VAL A 141 -11.45 -4.53 0.67
CA VAL A 141 -12.04 -5.19 -0.50
C VAL A 141 -13.34 -5.95 -0.21
N SER A 142 -13.65 -6.16 1.05
CA SER A 142 -14.87 -6.84 1.50
C SER A 142 -15.17 -6.48 2.95
N GLU A 143 -16.42 -6.74 3.35
CA GLU A 143 -16.84 -6.60 4.75
C GLU A 143 -16.04 -7.54 5.68
N ALA A 144 -15.71 -8.73 5.19
CA ALA A 144 -14.86 -9.68 5.91
C ALA A 144 -13.46 -9.08 6.17
N ALA A 145 -12.85 -8.45 5.17
CA ALA A 145 -11.55 -7.79 5.32
C ALA A 145 -11.63 -6.54 6.21
N ALA A 146 -12.75 -5.81 6.19
CA ALA A 146 -12.97 -4.63 7.04
C ALA A 146 -13.10 -4.97 8.53
N ALA A 147 -13.74 -6.10 8.87
CA ALA A 147 -14.08 -6.42 10.25
C ALA A 147 -12.87 -6.47 11.22
N PRO A 148 -11.73 -7.11 10.90
CA PRO A 148 -10.52 -7.04 11.72
C PRO A 148 -9.95 -5.63 11.85
N VAL A 149 -10.01 -4.83 10.78
CA VAL A 149 -9.46 -3.46 10.76
C VAL A 149 -10.29 -2.55 11.67
N ARG A 150 -11.63 -2.66 11.67
CA ARG A 150 -12.50 -1.87 12.55
C ARG A 150 -12.19 -2.08 14.04
N ARG A 151 -11.71 -3.27 14.42
CA ARG A 151 -11.34 -3.57 15.80
C ARG A 151 -10.01 -2.92 16.24
N LEU A 152 -9.19 -2.50 15.28
CA LEU A 152 -7.88 -1.90 15.52
C LEU A 152 -7.91 -0.37 15.41
N LEU A 153 -8.93 0.20 14.78
CA LEU A 153 -9.08 1.64 14.60
C LEU A 153 -9.95 2.25 15.71
N PRO A 154 -9.81 3.56 15.98
CA PRO A 154 -10.67 4.25 16.93
C PRO A 154 -12.16 4.08 16.59
N PRO A 155 -13.04 3.99 17.61
CA PRO A 155 -14.48 3.93 17.40
C PRO A 155 -14.98 5.06 16.50
N GLY A 156 -15.85 4.74 15.54
CA GLY A 156 -16.40 5.70 14.58
C GLY A 156 -15.56 5.95 13.32
N THR A 157 -14.35 5.37 13.23
CA THR A 157 -13.55 5.45 12.00
C THR A 157 -14.27 4.77 10.83
N GLN A 158 -14.53 5.53 9.78
CA GLN A 158 -15.18 5.03 8.57
C GLN A 158 -14.21 4.16 7.77
N ILE A 159 -14.63 2.93 7.46
CA ILE A 159 -13.92 2.06 6.51
C ILE A 159 -14.82 1.84 5.30
N ARG A 160 -14.38 2.30 4.13
CA ARG A 160 -15.12 2.10 2.88
C ARG A 160 -14.90 0.70 2.33
N VAL A 161 -15.97 -0.03 2.07
CA VAL A 161 -15.87 -1.33 1.40
C VAL A 161 -15.99 -1.11 -0.10
N LEU A 162 -14.96 -1.49 -0.85
CA LEU A 162 -14.92 -1.41 -2.30
C LEU A 162 -14.48 -2.75 -2.85
N ALA A 163 -15.42 -3.52 -3.40
CA ALA A 163 -15.12 -4.82 -4.00
C ALA A 163 -14.15 -4.67 -5.18
N ASN A 164 -13.31 -5.69 -5.39
CA ASN A 164 -12.48 -5.74 -6.58
C ASN A 164 -13.37 -5.81 -7.82
N GLY A 165 -13.13 -4.90 -8.77
CA GLY A 165 -13.71 -5.00 -10.11
C GLY A 165 -12.96 -6.04 -10.94
N ILE A 166 -13.69 -6.70 -11.84
CA ILE A 166 -13.11 -7.49 -12.93
C ILE A 166 -13.42 -6.78 -14.24
N ASP A 167 -12.45 -6.77 -15.15
CA ASP A 167 -12.70 -6.40 -16.53
C ASP A 167 -13.43 -7.59 -17.18
N GLN A 168 -14.61 -7.36 -17.76
CA GLN A 168 -15.39 -8.42 -18.40
C GLN A 168 -14.96 -8.68 -19.84
N ASP A 169 -14.18 -7.77 -20.42
CA ASP A 169 -13.72 -7.85 -21.81
C ASP A 169 -12.35 -8.55 -21.94
N ARG A 170 -11.85 -9.13 -20.83
CA ARG A 170 -10.50 -9.70 -20.73
C ARG A 170 -10.44 -11.07 -20.06
#